data_AF-A0A559QTC0-F1
#
_entry.id   AF-A0A559QTC0-F1
#
_cell.length_a   1.000
_cell.length_b   1.000
_cell.length_c   1.000
_cell.angle_alpha   90.00
_cell.angle_beta   90.00
_cell.angle_gamma   90.00
#
_symmetry.space_group_name_H-M   'P 1'
#
loop_
_entity.id
_entity.type
_entity.pdbx_description
1 polymer ?
#
loop_
_entity_poly.entity_id
_entity_poly.type
_entity_poly.pdbx_seq_one_letter_code
_entity_poly.pdbx_strand_id
1 'polypeptide(L)'
;MQYLGGSKKRVLRGLMWFVMLVSWVQLSAPAYSQSLVVTENQRGYHDGFYYWFWTDTPDGGASITLGDAGSYSADWSDINEFIGGKGWEFGEPELVGFEASFSPGGPDLLGLYGWFTDPDVEYFIVENWGTWFPYENSTPLASYESDAATYKLYRRTFGLSIGNSIVSYYAIRQTPRTSGVITVAHHFDALANAGVTLGERDYMIMATNGYQSAGSASVRVWEATEQCEACNWYGSLLSLCTGQSYGWGWENGANCIGRGSCEADWGSNVVTTECGSSSSSSSSSSSSSSSSSSSSSSSSSSSSSSSSSSSSSGSSGGGDCRCLWYGTEFALCDNQNDGWGWENNQSCIGANTCSNQWGNGGVICPAG
;
A
#
# COMPACT_ATOMS: atom_id res chain seq x y z
N MET A 1 -19.60 -86.11 34.76
CA MET A 1 -18.76 -86.94 33.85
C MET A 1 -17.51 -86.12 33.57
N GLN A 2 -16.35 -86.53 34.11
CA GLN A 2 -15.18 -87.05 33.34
C GLN A 2 -14.50 -85.96 32.47
N TYR A 3 -13.31 -85.47 32.85
CA TYR A 3 -11.97 -85.94 32.40
C TYR A 3 -11.73 -85.67 30.90
N LEU A 4 -10.67 -85.05 30.35
CA LEU A 4 -9.28 -84.67 30.74
C LEU A 4 -8.98 -83.28 30.07
N GLY A 5 -7.95 -82.46 30.36
CA GLY A 5 -6.54 -82.70 30.67
C GLY A 5 -5.66 -82.37 29.45
N GLY A 6 -4.82 -81.33 29.48
CA GLY A 6 -3.94 -80.97 28.34
C GLY A 6 -3.20 -79.63 28.42
N SER A 7 -2.04 -79.60 29.09
CA SER A 7 -1.15 -78.42 29.13
C SER A 7 -0.17 -78.39 27.94
N LYS A 8 -0.08 -77.27 27.21
CA LYS A 8 1.08 -76.95 26.34
C LYS A 8 1.40 -75.45 26.36
N LYS A 9 2.63 -75.12 26.75
CA LYS A 9 3.24 -73.77 26.77
C LYS A 9 3.33 -73.19 25.35
N ARG A 10 3.05 -71.90 25.16
CA ARG A 10 3.47 -71.13 23.97
C ARG A 10 3.95 -69.72 24.33
N VAL A 11 5.28 -69.61 24.39
CA VAL A 11 6.16 -68.47 24.05
C VAL A 11 5.48 -67.14 23.70
N LEU A 12 5.75 -66.10 24.52
CA LEU A 12 5.61 -64.70 24.09
C LEU A 12 6.61 -64.41 22.97
N ARG A 13 6.12 -63.84 21.86
CA ARG A 13 6.93 -63.06 20.91
C ARG A 13 6.31 -61.67 20.82
N GLY A 14 7.10 -60.65 21.14
CA GLY A 14 6.65 -59.26 21.13
C GLY A 14 6.30 -58.81 19.71
N LEU A 15 5.17 -58.11 19.57
CA LEU A 15 4.80 -57.43 18.33
C LEU A 15 5.34 -56.00 18.39
N MET A 16 6.39 -55.73 17.61
CA MET A 16 7.00 -54.41 17.48
C MET A 16 6.12 -53.56 16.54
N TRP A 17 5.40 -52.59 17.08
CA TRP A 17 4.57 -51.67 16.29
C TRP A 17 5.45 -50.71 15.49
N PHE A 18 5.48 -50.88 14.17
CA PHE A 18 5.97 -49.86 13.24
C PHE A 18 4.88 -48.80 13.05
N VAL A 19 5.04 -47.64 13.69
CA VAL A 19 4.21 -46.46 13.42
C VAL A 19 4.77 -45.76 12.17
N MET A 20 4.14 -45.99 11.02
CA MET A 20 4.38 -45.22 9.81
C MET A 20 3.83 -43.80 10.01
N LEU A 21 4.72 -42.85 10.30
CA LEU A 21 4.40 -41.42 10.20
C LEU A 21 4.30 -41.03 8.72
N VAL A 22 3.10 -41.15 8.15
CA VAL A 22 2.78 -40.52 6.87
C VAL A 22 2.69 -39.02 7.13
N SER A 23 3.73 -38.28 6.74
CA SER A 23 3.70 -36.82 6.77
C SER A 23 2.75 -36.32 5.69
N TRP A 24 1.54 -35.92 6.10
CA TRP A 24 0.60 -35.25 5.21
C TRP A 24 1.10 -33.84 4.95
N VAL A 25 1.80 -33.64 3.83
CA VAL A 25 1.95 -32.32 3.25
C VAL A 25 0.55 -31.87 2.82
N GLN A 26 -0.12 -31.08 3.67
CA GLN A 26 -1.31 -30.36 3.24
C GLN A 26 -0.86 -29.32 2.22
N LEU A 27 -0.97 -29.68 0.94
CA LEU A 27 -0.97 -28.73 -0.13
C LEU A 27 -2.22 -27.87 0.04
N SER A 28 -2.07 -26.68 0.63
CA SER A 28 -3.14 -25.69 0.69
C SER A 28 -3.43 -25.25 -0.75
N ALA A 29 -4.43 -25.88 -1.37
CA ALA A 29 -5.00 -25.35 -2.59
C ALA A 29 -5.45 -23.90 -2.32
N PRO A 30 -5.21 -22.95 -3.24
CA PRO A 30 -5.77 -21.62 -3.09
C PRO A 30 -7.29 -21.75 -2.96
N ALA A 31 -7.85 -21.06 -1.96
CA ALA A 31 -9.30 -20.99 -1.81
C ALA A 31 -9.85 -20.16 -2.97
N TYR A 32 -10.36 -20.84 -4.00
CA TYR A 32 -11.13 -20.18 -5.05
C TYR A 32 -12.43 -19.68 -4.44
N SER A 33 -12.58 -18.36 -4.32
CA SER A 33 -13.88 -17.76 -4.02
C SER A 33 -14.82 -18.04 -5.21
N GLN A 34 -16.07 -18.41 -4.93
CA GLN A 34 -17.05 -18.54 -5.99
C GLN A 34 -17.61 -17.17 -6.32
N SER A 35 -17.75 -16.88 -7.62
CA SER A 35 -18.31 -15.63 -8.09
C SER A 35 -19.76 -15.48 -7.61
N LEU A 36 -20.10 -14.34 -6.98
CA LEU A 36 -21.44 -14.07 -6.49
C LEU A 36 -22.13 -13.02 -7.38
N VAL A 37 -23.30 -13.36 -7.93
CA VAL A 37 -24.14 -12.40 -8.67
C VAL A 37 -25.11 -11.70 -7.71
N VAL A 38 -25.22 -10.39 -7.83
CA VAL A 38 -26.05 -9.50 -7.02
C VAL A 38 -26.98 -8.70 -7.93
N THR A 39 -28.29 -8.83 -7.73
CA THR A 39 -29.37 -8.17 -8.51
C THR A 39 -30.35 -7.35 -7.66
N GLU A 40 -30.27 -7.49 -6.34
CA GLU A 40 -31.10 -6.82 -5.34
C GLU A 40 -30.24 -5.94 -4.41
N ASN A 41 -30.86 -4.94 -3.77
CA ASN A 41 -30.22 -4.00 -2.85
C ASN A 41 -29.61 -4.72 -1.64
N GLN A 42 -28.28 -4.80 -1.60
CA GLN A 42 -27.56 -5.49 -0.53
C GLN A 42 -26.12 -4.97 -0.38
N ARG A 43 -25.52 -5.32 0.76
CA ARG A 43 -24.11 -5.03 1.08
C ARG A 43 -23.51 -6.14 1.91
N GLY A 44 -22.20 -6.24 1.92
CA GLY A 44 -21.48 -7.21 2.74
C GLY A 44 -20.03 -7.32 2.34
N TYR A 45 -19.46 -8.51 2.54
CA TYR A 45 -18.08 -8.82 2.20
C TYR A 45 -17.99 -9.98 1.21
N HIS A 46 -17.11 -9.87 0.22
CA HIS A 46 -16.76 -10.93 -0.71
C HIS A 46 -15.25 -10.91 -0.99
N ASP A 47 -14.60 -12.04 -0.68
CA ASP A 47 -13.16 -12.26 -0.87
C ASP A 47 -12.25 -11.13 -0.33
N GLY A 48 -12.51 -10.74 0.92
CA GLY A 48 -11.72 -9.73 1.64
C GLY A 48 -12.11 -8.27 1.39
N PHE A 49 -12.97 -7.99 0.41
CA PHE A 49 -13.44 -6.64 0.10
C PHE A 49 -14.88 -6.43 0.53
N TYR A 50 -15.21 -5.22 1.00
CA TYR A 50 -16.58 -4.78 1.16
C TYR A 50 -17.21 -4.57 -0.21
N TYR A 51 -18.52 -4.76 -0.33
CA TYR A 51 -19.29 -4.42 -1.50
C TYR A 51 -20.62 -3.80 -1.11
N TRP A 52 -21.11 -2.90 -1.96
CA TRP A 52 -22.42 -2.28 -1.87
C TRP A 52 -23.06 -2.27 -3.25
N PHE A 53 -24.35 -2.59 -3.31
CA PHE A 53 -25.16 -2.50 -4.51
C PHE A 53 -26.53 -1.92 -4.15
N TRP A 54 -26.93 -0.91 -4.90
CA TRP A 54 -28.24 -0.27 -4.82
C TRP A 54 -28.80 -0.02 -6.22
N THR A 55 -30.09 -0.24 -6.38
CA THR A 55 -30.91 0.14 -7.53
C THR A 55 -32.31 0.54 -7.04
N ASP A 56 -32.99 1.38 -7.80
CA ASP A 56 -34.41 1.68 -7.58
C ASP A 56 -35.34 0.60 -8.15
N THR A 57 -34.83 -0.29 -9.00
CA THR A 57 -35.53 -1.44 -9.57
C THR A 57 -34.80 -2.76 -9.32
N PRO A 58 -34.95 -3.39 -8.13
CA PRO A 58 -34.42 -4.72 -7.84
C PRO A 58 -34.87 -5.76 -8.87
N ASP A 59 -33.95 -6.62 -9.32
CA ASP A 59 -34.10 -7.53 -10.46
C ASP A 59 -34.47 -6.85 -11.80
N GLY A 60 -34.47 -5.52 -11.86
CA GLY A 60 -34.93 -4.69 -12.98
C GLY A 60 -33.90 -4.45 -14.08
N GLY A 61 -32.90 -5.32 -14.21
CA GLY A 61 -31.94 -5.30 -15.32
C GLY A 61 -30.53 -4.82 -15.00
N ALA A 62 -30.23 -4.37 -13.78
CA ALA A 62 -28.86 -4.16 -13.28
C ALA A 62 -28.36 -5.37 -12.49
N SER A 63 -27.08 -5.68 -12.60
CA SER A 63 -26.40 -6.64 -11.73
C SER A 63 -24.91 -6.32 -11.55
N ILE A 64 -24.33 -6.78 -10.44
CA ILE A 64 -22.87 -6.95 -10.32
C ILE A 64 -22.51 -8.41 -10.05
N THR A 65 -21.43 -8.88 -10.67
CA THR A 65 -20.83 -10.19 -10.37
C THR A 65 -19.52 -9.97 -9.64
N LEU A 66 -19.48 -10.34 -8.36
CA LEU A 66 -18.31 -10.22 -7.49
C LEU A 66 -17.30 -11.33 -7.84
N GLY A 67 -16.08 -10.95 -8.22
CA GLY A 67 -14.97 -11.87 -8.51
C GLY A 67 -13.92 -11.91 -7.39
N ASP A 68 -12.74 -12.45 -7.67
CA ASP A 68 -11.62 -12.54 -6.71
C ASP A 68 -11.16 -11.15 -6.24
N ALA A 69 -10.78 -11.03 -4.96
CA ALA A 69 -10.33 -9.81 -4.30
C ALA A 69 -11.25 -8.60 -4.61
N GLY A 70 -10.69 -7.44 -4.95
CA GLY A 70 -11.43 -6.23 -5.32
C GLY A 70 -12.00 -6.25 -6.74
N SER A 71 -12.14 -7.40 -7.41
CA SER A 71 -12.75 -7.46 -8.75
C SER A 71 -14.26 -7.64 -8.72
N TYR A 72 -14.95 -6.98 -9.65
CA TYR A 72 -16.34 -7.23 -10.01
C TYR A 72 -16.60 -6.89 -11.49
N SER A 73 -17.59 -7.52 -12.11
CA SER A 73 -18.22 -6.98 -13.33
C SER A 73 -19.57 -6.36 -13.00
N ALA A 74 -20.02 -5.43 -13.84
CA ALA A 74 -21.35 -4.85 -13.81
C ALA A 74 -21.97 -4.97 -15.21
N ASP A 75 -23.23 -5.37 -15.27
CA ASP A 75 -24.00 -5.51 -16.50
C ASP A 75 -25.38 -4.89 -16.26
N TRP A 76 -25.79 -3.96 -17.14
CA TRP A 76 -27.08 -3.28 -17.01
C TRP A 76 -27.80 -3.11 -18.36
N SER A 77 -29.13 -3.26 -18.35
CA SER A 77 -30.01 -2.97 -19.50
C SER A 77 -31.37 -2.48 -19.03
N ASP A 78 -31.89 -1.44 -19.69
CA ASP A 78 -33.25 -0.89 -19.49
C ASP A 78 -33.54 -0.45 -18.04
N ILE A 79 -32.51 -0.01 -17.32
CA ILE A 79 -32.57 0.40 -15.90
C ILE A 79 -33.00 1.86 -15.76
N ASN A 80 -33.52 2.26 -14.59
CA ASN A 80 -33.65 3.68 -14.24
C ASN A 80 -32.40 4.19 -13.51
N GLU A 81 -32.03 3.62 -12.35
CA GLU A 81 -30.75 3.94 -11.69
C GLU A 81 -30.15 2.74 -10.94
N PHE A 82 -28.82 2.62 -10.95
CA PHE A 82 -28.09 1.76 -10.01
C PHE A 82 -26.71 2.34 -9.67
N ILE A 83 -26.18 1.96 -8.50
CA ILE A 83 -24.79 2.17 -8.08
C ILE A 83 -24.29 0.84 -7.49
N GLY A 84 -23.14 0.34 -7.93
CA GLY A 84 -22.58 -0.90 -7.40
C GLY A 84 -21.06 -0.97 -7.52
N GLY A 85 -20.41 -1.61 -6.54
CA GLY A 85 -18.97 -1.87 -6.60
C GLY A 85 -18.37 -2.50 -5.34
N LYS A 86 -17.04 -2.61 -5.34
CA LYS A 86 -16.22 -3.14 -4.23
C LYS A 86 -15.28 -2.08 -3.65
N GLY A 87 -14.85 -2.27 -2.41
CA GLY A 87 -13.90 -1.42 -1.69
C GLY A 87 -13.84 -1.77 -0.20
N TRP A 88 -14.02 -0.77 0.66
CA TRP A 88 -13.83 -0.82 2.11
C TRP A 88 -15.06 -0.31 2.86
N GLU A 89 -15.39 -0.92 4.01
CA GLU A 89 -16.44 -0.42 4.91
C GLU A 89 -15.86 0.56 5.96
N PHE A 90 -14.58 0.40 6.31
CA PHE A 90 -13.89 1.19 7.33
C PHE A 90 -12.41 1.35 6.98
N GLY A 91 -11.77 2.40 7.50
CA GLY A 91 -10.32 2.60 7.38
C GLY A 91 -9.86 2.86 5.95
N GLU A 92 -10.64 3.65 5.21
CA GLU A 92 -10.40 4.01 3.81
C GLU A 92 -8.91 4.29 3.50
N PRO A 93 -8.33 3.72 2.43
CA PRO A 93 -6.95 3.98 2.07
C PRO A 93 -6.77 5.40 1.54
N GLU A 94 -5.60 6.00 1.78
CA GLU A 94 -5.26 7.32 1.23
C GLU A 94 -5.01 7.28 -0.29
N LEU A 95 -4.71 6.09 -0.83
CA LEU A 95 -4.53 5.85 -2.26
C LEU A 95 -5.35 4.65 -2.71
N VAL A 96 -6.19 4.86 -3.72
CA VAL A 96 -6.97 3.79 -4.36
C VAL A 96 -6.40 3.49 -5.73
N GLY A 97 -5.91 2.26 -5.91
CA GLY A 97 -5.54 1.74 -7.23
C GLY A 97 -6.74 1.11 -7.90
N PHE A 98 -6.95 1.39 -9.18
CA PHE A 98 -8.00 0.76 -9.98
C PHE A 98 -7.58 0.48 -11.42
N GLU A 99 -8.21 -0.53 -12.01
CA GLU A 99 -8.22 -0.81 -13.44
C GLU A 99 -9.63 -1.25 -13.86
N ALA A 100 -10.08 -0.77 -15.02
CA ALA A 100 -11.40 -1.10 -15.54
C ALA A 100 -11.45 -1.17 -17.08
N SER A 101 -12.37 -2.00 -17.58
CA SER A 101 -13.06 -1.75 -18.84
C SER A 101 -14.43 -1.14 -18.53
N PHE A 102 -14.84 -0.13 -19.30
CA PHE A 102 -16.10 0.59 -19.11
C PHE A 102 -16.71 0.87 -20.47
N SER A 103 -17.90 0.32 -20.71
CA SER A 103 -18.66 0.43 -21.96
C SER A 103 -20.03 1.04 -21.69
N PRO A 104 -20.10 2.34 -21.35
CA PRO A 104 -21.34 3.03 -21.03
C PRO A 104 -22.20 3.29 -22.27
N GLY A 105 -23.52 3.23 -22.11
CA GLY A 105 -24.49 3.56 -23.15
C GLY A 105 -25.31 4.82 -22.88
N GLY A 106 -25.19 5.40 -21.68
CA GLY A 106 -25.91 6.62 -21.27
C GLY A 106 -25.03 7.56 -20.43
N PRO A 107 -25.60 8.35 -19.51
CA PRO A 107 -24.88 9.17 -18.54
C PRO A 107 -24.38 8.36 -17.35
N ASP A 108 -23.64 7.30 -17.65
CA ASP A 108 -23.10 6.36 -16.67
C ASP A 108 -21.77 6.90 -16.12
N LEU A 109 -21.43 6.60 -14.86
CA LEU A 109 -20.21 7.06 -14.19
C LEU A 109 -19.37 5.87 -13.70
N LEU A 110 -18.04 6.03 -13.76
CA LEU A 110 -17.05 5.15 -13.15
C LEU A 110 -16.14 5.99 -12.24
N GLY A 111 -15.96 5.57 -10.99
CA GLY A 111 -15.10 6.31 -10.06
C GLY A 111 -15.27 5.87 -8.60
N LEU A 112 -14.59 6.57 -7.69
CA LEU A 112 -14.65 6.30 -6.27
C LEU A 112 -15.88 6.96 -5.65
N TYR A 113 -16.70 6.20 -4.92
CA TYR A 113 -17.95 6.64 -4.33
C TYR A 113 -18.00 6.27 -2.85
N GLY A 114 -18.48 7.19 -2.01
CA GLY A 114 -18.60 6.95 -0.59
C GLY A 114 -19.32 8.08 0.14
N TRP A 115 -19.30 7.98 1.47
CA TRP A 115 -20.02 8.91 2.36
C TRP A 115 -19.14 9.39 3.51
N PHE A 116 -19.42 10.60 3.97
CA PHE A 116 -19.14 11.02 5.34
C PHE A 116 -20.45 11.03 6.13
N THR A 117 -20.35 10.84 7.44
CA THR A 117 -21.45 10.86 8.41
C THR A 117 -21.18 11.88 9.50
N ASP A 118 -22.23 12.49 10.06
CA ASP A 118 -22.13 13.54 11.10
C ASP A 118 -21.16 14.71 10.75
N PRO A 119 -21.40 15.48 9.66
CA PRO A 119 -22.63 15.52 8.86
C PRO A 119 -22.60 14.61 7.62
N ASP A 120 -23.80 14.20 7.20
CA ASP A 120 -24.01 13.38 5.99
C ASP A 120 -23.58 14.13 4.71
N VAL A 121 -22.54 13.61 4.05
CA VAL A 121 -22.02 14.14 2.77
C VAL A 121 -21.73 12.98 1.82
N GLU A 122 -22.46 12.90 0.72
CA GLU A 122 -22.20 11.95 -0.37
C GLU A 122 -21.11 12.50 -1.29
N TYR A 123 -20.14 11.68 -1.68
CA TYR A 123 -19.09 12.06 -2.63
C TYR A 123 -18.89 11.05 -3.77
N PHE A 124 -18.52 11.57 -4.93
CA PHE A 124 -18.13 10.78 -6.10
C PHE A 124 -16.92 11.44 -6.79
N ILE A 125 -15.78 10.74 -6.79
CA ILE A 125 -14.58 11.10 -7.56
C ILE A 125 -14.64 10.35 -8.88
N VAL A 126 -15.12 11.03 -9.92
CA VAL A 126 -15.44 10.43 -11.22
C VAL A 126 -14.21 10.43 -12.11
N GLU A 127 -13.78 9.23 -12.47
CA GLU A 127 -12.59 8.94 -13.28
C GLU A 127 -12.93 8.80 -14.77
N ASN A 128 -14.11 8.27 -15.07
CA ASN A 128 -14.67 8.20 -16.42
C ASN A 128 -16.21 8.33 -16.38
N TRP A 129 -16.80 8.73 -17.50
CA TRP A 129 -18.24 8.88 -17.68
C TRP A 129 -18.64 8.54 -19.11
N GLY A 130 -19.92 8.27 -19.33
CA GLY A 130 -20.48 7.99 -20.64
C GLY A 130 -20.77 9.24 -21.46
N THR A 131 -21.97 9.27 -22.06
CA THR A 131 -22.38 10.28 -23.05
C THR A 131 -22.34 11.73 -22.54
N TRP A 132 -22.61 11.94 -21.26
CA TRP A 132 -22.46 13.20 -20.51
C TRP A 132 -22.36 12.86 -19.02
N PHE A 133 -21.91 13.82 -18.20
CA PHE A 133 -21.97 13.70 -16.74
C PHE A 133 -22.87 14.81 -16.18
N PRO A 134 -23.60 14.56 -15.07
CA PRO A 134 -24.39 15.60 -14.41
C PRO A 134 -23.57 16.86 -14.11
N TYR A 135 -24.13 18.03 -14.41
CA TYR A 135 -23.55 19.36 -14.13
C TYR A 135 -22.43 19.85 -15.06
N GLU A 136 -22.18 19.22 -16.21
CA GLU A 136 -21.23 19.73 -17.23
C GLU A 136 -21.44 21.21 -17.61
N ASN A 137 -22.71 21.67 -17.64
CA ASN A 137 -23.11 23.04 -17.96
C ASN A 137 -23.29 23.95 -16.73
N SER A 138 -22.89 23.51 -15.54
CA SER A 138 -22.95 24.29 -14.29
C SER A 138 -21.60 24.94 -13.96
N THR A 139 -21.62 25.99 -13.15
CA THR A 139 -20.38 26.55 -12.59
C THR A 139 -19.83 25.59 -11.53
N PRO A 140 -18.57 25.14 -11.62
CA PRO A 140 -17.95 24.33 -10.57
C PRO A 140 -17.70 25.17 -9.31
N LEU A 141 -17.74 24.53 -8.14
CA LEU A 141 -17.34 25.11 -6.85
C LEU A 141 -15.84 25.36 -6.79
N ALA A 142 -15.05 24.44 -7.34
CA ALA A 142 -13.59 24.50 -7.35
C ALA A 142 -13.02 23.79 -8.60
N SER A 143 -11.77 24.12 -8.92
CA SER A 143 -10.95 23.42 -9.90
C SER A 143 -9.58 23.19 -9.28
N TYR A 144 -9.06 21.98 -9.33
CA TYR A 144 -7.81 21.58 -8.70
C TYR A 144 -7.13 20.47 -9.52
N GLU A 145 -5.86 20.20 -9.26
CA GLU A 145 -5.10 19.14 -9.91
C GLU A 145 -4.93 17.95 -8.94
N SER A 146 -5.10 16.73 -9.43
CA SER A 146 -4.65 15.49 -8.77
C SER A 146 -4.25 14.48 -9.85
N ASP A 147 -3.37 13.53 -9.53
CA ASP A 147 -3.12 12.34 -10.37
C ASP A 147 -2.88 12.66 -11.86
N ALA A 148 -2.12 13.73 -12.12
CA ALA A 148 -1.80 14.31 -13.43
C ALA A 148 -3.01 14.79 -14.28
N ALA A 149 -4.10 15.28 -13.68
CA ALA A 149 -5.11 16.08 -14.37
C ALA A 149 -5.92 17.02 -13.47
N THR A 150 -6.59 17.97 -14.14
CA THR A 150 -7.61 18.81 -13.55
C THR A 150 -8.86 18.00 -13.17
N TYR A 151 -9.36 18.22 -11.96
CA TYR A 151 -10.70 17.85 -11.52
C TYR A 151 -11.53 19.12 -11.31
N LYS A 152 -12.82 19.07 -11.65
CA LYS A 152 -13.80 20.11 -11.33
C LYS A 152 -14.77 19.59 -10.29
N LEU A 153 -14.94 20.34 -9.20
CA LEU A 153 -15.84 20.00 -8.11
C LEU A 153 -17.22 20.62 -8.36
N TYR A 154 -18.26 19.81 -8.29
CA TYR A 154 -19.66 20.22 -8.39
C TYR A 154 -20.42 19.80 -7.13
N ARG A 155 -21.52 20.50 -6.84
CA ARG A 155 -22.44 20.18 -5.74
C ARG A 155 -23.86 20.03 -6.25
N ARG A 156 -24.50 18.93 -5.87
CA ARG A 156 -25.93 18.67 -5.97
C ARG A 156 -26.57 18.84 -4.60
N THR A 157 -27.86 19.13 -4.58
CA THR A 157 -28.66 19.01 -3.36
C THR A 157 -29.97 18.35 -3.76
N PHE A 158 -30.17 17.11 -3.32
CA PHE A 158 -31.43 16.40 -3.49
C PHE A 158 -32.37 16.84 -2.37
N GLY A 159 -33.48 17.48 -2.71
CA GLY A 159 -34.56 17.71 -1.77
C GLY A 159 -35.38 16.43 -1.60
N LEU A 160 -35.18 15.70 -0.50
CA LEU A 160 -36.12 14.64 -0.12
C LEU A 160 -37.38 15.27 0.47
N SER A 161 -38.54 14.66 0.18
CA SER A 161 -39.86 15.11 0.66
C SER A 161 -40.06 14.98 2.18
N ILE A 162 -39.06 14.48 2.91
CA ILE A 162 -39.09 14.20 4.37
C ILE A 162 -38.07 15.07 5.13
N GLY A 163 -37.66 16.21 4.56
CA GLY A 163 -37.03 17.32 5.30
C GLY A 163 -35.50 17.30 5.43
N ASN A 164 -34.85 16.16 5.22
CA ASN A 164 -33.39 16.11 5.08
C ASN A 164 -33.02 16.26 3.60
N SER A 165 -32.19 17.25 3.27
CA SER A 165 -31.61 17.36 1.92
C SER A 165 -30.26 16.66 1.90
N ILE A 166 -30.12 15.59 1.11
CA ILE A 166 -28.82 14.99 0.84
C ILE A 166 -28.01 15.96 -0.02
N VAL A 167 -26.77 16.24 0.37
CA VAL A 167 -25.83 17.04 -0.41
C VAL A 167 -24.77 16.12 -0.99
N SER A 168 -24.75 16.01 -2.31
CA SER A 168 -23.82 15.16 -3.06
C SER A 168 -22.76 16.02 -3.74
N TYR A 169 -21.51 15.59 -3.72
CA TYR A 169 -20.41 16.29 -4.36
C TYR A 169 -19.75 15.42 -5.42
N TYR A 170 -19.50 15.99 -6.60
CA TYR A 170 -18.94 15.28 -7.75
C TYR A 170 -17.62 15.95 -8.14
N ALA A 171 -16.51 15.25 -7.94
CA ALA A 171 -15.19 15.64 -8.42
C ALA A 171 -14.96 14.98 -9.79
N ILE A 172 -15.19 15.73 -10.87
CA ILE A 172 -15.15 15.21 -12.23
C ILE A 172 -13.77 15.45 -12.84
N ARG A 173 -13.02 14.37 -13.10
CA ARG A 173 -11.77 14.42 -13.87
C ARG A 173 -12.03 15.07 -15.24
N GLN A 174 -11.15 15.92 -15.75
CA GLN A 174 -11.40 16.61 -17.04
C GLN A 174 -10.87 15.85 -18.27
N THR A 175 -10.00 14.87 -18.06
CA THR A 175 -9.58 13.89 -19.07
C THR A 175 -9.93 12.49 -18.55
N PRO A 176 -10.91 11.79 -19.14
CA PRO A 176 -11.34 10.51 -18.58
C PRO A 176 -10.26 9.42 -18.68
N ARG A 177 -10.19 8.53 -17.69
CA ARG A 177 -9.31 7.34 -17.67
C ARG A 177 -10.01 6.15 -17.04
N THR A 178 -9.65 4.93 -17.43
CA THR A 178 -10.19 3.69 -16.82
C THR A 178 -9.17 2.95 -15.96
N SER A 179 -8.00 3.51 -15.68
CA SER A 179 -7.02 2.94 -14.77
C SER A 179 -6.11 3.98 -14.15
N GLY A 180 -5.57 3.68 -12.98
CA GLY A 180 -4.57 4.51 -12.30
C GLY A 180 -4.66 4.43 -10.78
N VAL A 181 -4.00 5.38 -10.13
CA VAL A 181 -4.14 5.66 -8.69
C VAL A 181 -4.96 6.95 -8.52
N ILE A 182 -5.82 6.96 -7.51
CA ILE A 182 -6.60 8.11 -7.04
C ILE A 182 -6.02 8.54 -5.69
N THR A 183 -5.56 9.78 -5.58
CA THR A 183 -5.03 10.32 -4.32
C THR A 183 -6.17 10.92 -3.49
N VAL A 184 -6.76 10.12 -2.59
CA VAL A 184 -8.00 10.44 -1.87
C VAL A 184 -7.91 11.76 -1.11
N ALA A 185 -6.79 11.98 -0.41
CA ALA A 185 -6.51 13.21 0.33
C ALA A 185 -6.71 14.49 -0.50
N HIS A 186 -6.24 14.54 -1.75
CA HIS A 186 -6.40 15.72 -2.61
C HIS A 186 -7.87 16.06 -2.88
N HIS A 187 -8.73 15.05 -3.04
CA HIS A 187 -10.15 15.24 -3.29
C HIS A 187 -10.89 15.71 -2.03
N PHE A 188 -10.51 15.20 -0.86
CA PHE A 188 -11.10 15.59 0.42
C PHE A 188 -10.62 16.98 0.87
N ASP A 189 -9.35 17.32 0.62
CA ASP A 189 -8.84 18.68 0.76
C ASP A 189 -9.57 19.65 -0.18
N ALA A 190 -9.87 19.25 -1.42
CA ALA A 190 -10.63 20.09 -2.34
C ALA A 190 -12.07 20.33 -1.86
N LEU A 191 -12.72 19.35 -1.22
CA LEU A 191 -14.02 19.52 -0.55
C LEU A 191 -13.90 20.51 0.62
N ALA A 192 -12.95 20.30 1.53
CA ALA A 192 -12.73 21.17 2.69
C ALA A 192 -12.41 22.62 2.27
N ASN A 193 -11.55 22.80 1.27
CA ASN A 193 -11.20 24.11 0.70
C ASN A 193 -12.38 24.79 -0.02
N ALA A 194 -13.34 24.02 -0.54
CA ALA A 194 -14.61 24.53 -1.06
C ALA A 194 -15.64 24.86 0.03
N GLY A 195 -15.27 24.76 1.31
CA GLY A 195 -16.12 25.08 2.46
C GLY A 195 -17.07 23.96 2.89
N VAL A 196 -16.79 22.71 2.50
CA VAL A 196 -17.55 21.55 2.94
C VAL A 196 -17.03 21.09 4.31
N THR A 197 -17.90 20.99 5.31
CA THR A 197 -17.59 20.32 6.57
C THR A 197 -17.67 18.82 6.35
N LEU A 198 -16.54 18.12 6.40
CA LEU A 198 -16.46 16.67 6.33
C LEU A 198 -16.63 16.07 7.73
N GLY A 199 -17.42 15.00 7.82
CA GLY A 199 -17.64 14.24 9.05
C GLY A 199 -16.71 13.03 9.18
N GLU A 200 -17.17 11.98 9.87
CA GLU A 200 -16.47 10.70 9.92
C GLU A 200 -16.66 9.94 8.59
N ARG A 201 -15.56 9.37 8.05
CA ARG A 201 -15.56 8.55 6.83
C ARG A 201 -16.37 7.26 7.08
N ASP A 202 -17.33 6.96 6.19
CA ASP A 202 -18.10 5.70 6.14
C ASP A 202 -17.45 4.76 5.10
N TYR A 203 -18.24 3.96 4.39
CA TYR A 203 -17.77 3.10 3.31
C TYR A 203 -17.31 3.88 2.07
N MET A 204 -16.35 3.27 1.36
CA MET A 204 -15.79 3.71 0.09
C MET A 204 -15.73 2.54 -0.88
N ILE A 205 -16.29 2.69 -2.08
CA ILE A 205 -16.24 1.69 -3.15
C ILE A 205 -15.80 2.31 -4.48
N MET A 206 -15.04 1.56 -5.28
CA MET A 206 -14.84 1.89 -6.69
C MET A 206 -16.11 1.47 -7.44
N ALA A 207 -16.99 2.42 -7.69
CA ALA A 207 -18.35 2.20 -8.16
C ALA A 207 -18.50 2.36 -9.68
N THR A 208 -19.43 1.57 -10.21
CA THR A 208 -20.12 1.81 -11.48
C THR A 208 -21.51 2.34 -11.14
N ASN A 209 -21.91 3.47 -11.73
CA ASN A 209 -23.26 4.02 -11.67
C ASN A 209 -23.83 4.07 -13.08
N GLY A 210 -25.04 3.55 -13.27
CA GLY A 210 -25.78 3.68 -14.53
C GLY A 210 -27.10 4.41 -14.31
N TYR A 211 -27.51 5.23 -15.29
CA TYR A 211 -28.75 5.98 -15.25
C TYR A 211 -29.44 6.00 -16.62
N GLN A 212 -30.68 5.48 -16.68
CA GLN A 212 -31.54 5.46 -17.87
C GLN A 212 -30.84 4.93 -19.13
N SER A 213 -30.17 3.79 -18.99
CA SER A 213 -29.15 3.32 -19.95
C SER A 213 -29.03 1.79 -20.01
N ALA A 214 -28.10 1.33 -20.85
CA ALA A 214 -27.60 -0.03 -20.89
C ALA A 214 -26.08 0.02 -21.07
N GLY A 215 -25.34 -0.99 -20.60
CA GLY A 215 -23.88 -1.03 -20.69
C GLY A 215 -23.26 -2.15 -19.88
N SER A 216 -21.92 -2.15 -19.83
CA SER A 216 -21.17 -3.07 -18.99
C SER A 216 -19.86 -2.47 -18.49
N ALA A 217 -19.36 -3.01 -17.39
CA ALA A 217 -18.06 -2.69 -16.81
C ALA A 217 -17.39 -3.96 -16.26
N SER A 218 -16.07 -3.98 -16.24
CA SER A 218 -15.28 -4.91 -15.43
C SER A 218 -14.25 -4.08 -14.69
N VAL A 219 -14.26 -4.15 -13.37
CA VAL A 219 -13.48 -3.27 -12.49
C VAL A 219 -12.67 -4.11 -11.51
N ARG A 220 -11.44 -3.71 -11.24
CA ARG A 220 -10.60 -4.21 -10.15
C ARG A 220 -10.12 -3.03 -9.33
N VAL A 221 -10.33 -3.08 -8.01
CA VAL A 221 -9.83 -2.11 -7.04
C VAL A 221 -8.83 -2.76 -6.08
N TRP A 222 -7.88 -1.98 -5.57
CA TRP A 222 -6.98 -2.37 -4.49
C TRP A 222 -6.51 -1.13 -3.71
N GLU A 223 -6.01 -1.36 -2.50
CA GLU A 223 -5.31 -0.33 -1.72
C GLU A 223 -3.94 -0.14 -2.36
N ALA A 224 -3.70 1.04 -2.91
CA ALA A 224 -2.42 1.36 -3.52
C ALA A 224 -1.45 1.87 -2.46
N THR A 225 -0.18 1.56 -2.65
CA THR A 225 0.93 2.19 -1.96
C THR A 225 1.43 3.38 -2.78
N GLU A 226 1.98 4.41 -2.13
CA GLU A 226 2.60 5.53 -2.87
C GLU A 226 3.69 4.97 -3.78
N GLN A 227 3.70 5.34 -5.05
CA GLN A 227 4.72 4.87 -5.99
C GLN A 227 5.85 5.88 -6.14
N CYS A 228 6.93 5.64 -5.42
CA CYS A 228 8.17 6.41 -5.49
C CYS A 228 9.05 5.93 -6.65
N GLU A 229 9.73 6.84 -7.31
CA GLU A 229 10.91 6.47 -8.10
C GLU A 229 12.13 6.33 -7.18
N ALA A 230 12.80 5.20 -7.31
CA ALA A 230 14.02 4.86 -6.59
C ALA A 230 15.09 4.41 -7.58
N CYS A 231 16.35 4.52 -7.19
CA CYS A 231 17.43 3.88 -7.90
C CYS A 231 17.56 2.42 -7.46
N ASN A 232 17.44 1.49 -8.40
CA ASN A 232 18.02 0.17 -8.26
C ASN A 232 19.52 0.30 -8.54
N TRP A 233 20.33 0.35 -7.48
CA TRP A 233 21.78 0.47 -7.54
C TRP A 233 22.40 -0.90 -7.30
N TYR A 234 22.79 -1.59 -8.38
CA TYR A 234 23.35 -2.96 -8.34
C TYR A 234 22.51 -3.97 -7.51
N GLY A 235 21.18 -3.88 -7.58
CA GLY A 235 20.26 -4.76 -6.85
C GLY A 235 19.85 -4.25 -5.46
N SER A 236 20.37 -3.10 -5.01
CA SER A 236 19.95 -2.42 -3.77
C SER A 236 19.06 -1.23 -4.08
N LEU A 237 17.94 -1.10 -3.38
CA LEU A 237 16.93 -0.07 -3.65
C LEU A 237 17.21 1.18 -2.80
N LEU A 238 17.39 2.34 -3.45
CA LEU A 238 17.82 3.60 -2.84
C LEU A 238 16.96 4.77 -3.30
N SER A 239 16.60 5.68 -2.40
CA SER A 239 15.79 6.85 -2.72
C SER A 239 16.49 7.78 -3.73
N LEU A 240 15.73 8.39 -4.64
CA LEU A 240 16.26 9.48 -5.47
C LEU A 240 16.31 10.79 -4.68
N CYS A 241 17.36 11.60 -4.89
CA CYS A 241 17.43 12.94 -4.31
C CYS A 241 16.49 13.90 -5.02
N THR A 242 15.71 14.68 -4.27
CA THR A 242 14.77 15.68 -4.79
C THR A 242 15.48 16.97 -5.20
N GLY A 243 16.53 17.37 -4.47
CA GLY A 243 17.26 18.62 -4.71
C GLY A 243 18.47 18.50 -5.65
N GLN A 244 18.86 17.29 -6.05
CA GLN A 244 20.17 17.04 -6.68
C GLN A 244 20.09 16.03 -7.83
N SER A 245 20.51 16.45 -9.04
CA SER A 245 20.45 15.60 -10.24
C SER A 245 21.60 14.60 -10.39
N TYR A 246 22.77 14.85 -9.78
CA TYR A 246 23.97 14.01 -9.88
C TYR A 246 24.69 13.93 -8.53
N GLY A 247 25.31 12.80 -8.24
CA GLY A 247 26.02 12.53 -6.99
C GLY A 247 25.12 11.98 -5.88
N TRP A 248 25.73 11.68 -4.74
CA TRP A 248 25.08 11.20 -3.53
C TRP A 248 24.61 12.37 -2.65
N GLY A 249 23.53 12.16 -1.90
CA GLY A 249 22.98 13.15 -0.96
C GLY A 249 22.37 12.50 0.27
N TRP A 250 21.88 13.32 1.19
CA TRP A 250 21.15 12.90 2.38
C TRP A 250 19.89 13.75 2.53
N GLU A 251 18.73 13.14 2.33
CA GLU A 251 17.42 13.78 2.37
C GLU A 251 16.47 12.90 3.19
N ASN A 252 15.53 13.51 3.93
CA ASN A 252 14.48 12.81 4.70
C ASN A 252 14.98 11.70 5.66
N GLY A 253 16.22 11.80 6.15
CA GLY A 253 16.80 10.85 7.10
C GLY A 253 17.44 9.60 6.48
N ALA A 254 17.64 9.57 5.15
CA ALA A 254 18.30 8.48 4.46
C ALA A 254 19.31 8.98 3.40
N ASN A 255 20.21 8.08 2.97
CA ASN A 255 21.03 8.31 1.78
C ASN A 255 20.13 8.34 0.54
N CYS A 256 20.39 9.29 -0.35
CA CYS A 256 19.76 9.36 -1.67
C CYS A 256 20.82 9.45 -2.78
N ILE A 257 20.43 9.13 -4.01
CA ILE A 257 21.27 9.32 -5.21
C ILE A 257 20.54 10.20 -6.23
N GLY A 258 21.27 11.12 -6.88
CA GLY A 258 20.70 11.94 -7.94
C GLY A 258 20.35 11.10 -9.17
N ARG A 259 19.19 11.36 -9.79
CA ARG A 259 18.65 10.59 -10.92
C ARG A 259 19.68 10.36 -12.04
N GLY A 260 20.35 11.42 -12.48
CA GLY A 260 21.36 11.35 -13.54
C GLY A 260 22.59 10.54 -13.15
N SER A 261 22.89 10.34 -11.86
CA SER A 261 23.90 9.38 -11.43
C SER A 261 23.39 7.96 -11.38
N CYS A 262 22.12 7.73 -11.05
CA CYS A 262 21.51 6.41 -11.15
C CYS A 262 21.46 5.90 -12.61
N GLU A 263 21.07 6.78 -13.54
CA GLU A 263 20.88 6.45 -14.96
C GLU A 263 22.20 6.41 -15.76
N ALA A 264 23.27 7.05 -15.27
CA ALA A 264 24.56 7.08 -15.95
C ALA A 264 25.47 5.88 -15.65
N ASP A 265 25.19 5.08 -14.61
CA ASP A 265 26.04 3.95 -14.22
C ASP A 265 25.50 2.61 -14.75
N TRP A 266 26.40 1.73 -15.16
CA TRP A 266 26.07 0.51 -15.86
C TRP A 266 25.62 -0.59 -14.87
N GLY A 267 24.39 -1.06 -15.00
CA GLY A 267 23.79 -2.00 -14.02
C GLY A 267 23.00 -1.31 -12.90
N SER A 268 22.88 0.01 -12.95
CA SER A 268 21.91 0.78 -12.18
C SER A 268 20.77 1.27 -13.08
N ASN A 269 19.57 1.41 -12.53
CA ASN A 269 18.43 1.98 -13.26
C ASN A 269 17.40 2.58 -12.29
N VAL A 270 16.68 3.60 -12.73
CA VAL A 270 15.48 4.05 -12.01
C VAL A 270 14.41 2.97 -12.12
N VAL A 271 13.78 2.67 -10.98
CA VAL A 271 12.64 1.77 -10.83
C VAL A 271 11.52 2.50 -10.10
N THR A 272 10.28 2.15 -10.40
CA THR A 272 9.13 2.53 -9.58
C THR A 272 8.95 1.51 -8.47
N THR A 273 8.80 1.96 -7.23
CA THR A 273 8.71 1.14 -6.01
C THR A 273 7.67 1.73 -5.05
N GLU A 274 7.28 0.97 -4.04
CA GLU A 274 6.41 1.46 -2.97
C GLU A 274 7.23 2.38 -2.03
N CYS A 275 6.79 3.62 -1.82
CA CYS A 275 7.44 4.56 -0.90
C CYS A 275 7.49 3.95 0.50
N GLY A 276 8.67 4.01 1.13
CA GLY A 276 8.90 3.40 2.44
C GLY A 276 9.37 1.94 2.41
N SER A 277 9.43 1.28 1.24
CA SER A 277 10.13 0.00 1.07
C SER A 277 11.66 0.15 1.15
N SER A 278 12.15 0.54 2.33
CA SER A 278 13.52 0.22 2.74
C SER A 278 13.64 -1.30 2.76
N SER A 279 14.33 -1.85 1.76
CA SER A 279 14.41 -3.28 1.49
C SER A 279 15.27 -4.01 2.53
N SER A 280 14.73 -4.12 3.75
CA SER A 280 15.17 -5.09 4.74
C SER A 280 14.74 -6.47 4.25
N SER A 281 15.69 -7.21 3.69
CA SER A 281 15.56 -8.61 3.32
C SER A 281 15.42 -9.49 4.58
N SER A 282 14.25 -9.43 5.20
CA SER A 282 13.89 -10.21 6.38
C SER A 282 12.93 -11.33 6.01
N SER A 283 13.44 -12.56 6.05
CA SER A 283 12.69 -13.80 5.94
C SER A 283 11.50 -13.79 6.90
N SER A 284 10.33 -14.24 6.43
CA SER A 284 9.13 -14.35 7.24
C SER A 284 9.27 -15.40 8.35
N SER A 285 9.55 -14.94 9.57
CA SER A 285 9.29 -15.69 10.80
C SER A 285 8.13 -15.05 11.56
N SER A 286 7.06 -15.82 11.73
CA SER A 286 5.82 -15.37 12.35
C SER A 286 5.91 -15.34 13.87
N SER A 287 5.45 -14.25 14.48
CA SER A 287 5.00 -14.26 15.87
C SER A 287 3.96 -13.17 16.13
N SER A 288 2.73 -13.60 16.39
CA SER A 288 1.65 -12.79 16.96
C SER A 288 2.01 -12.26 18.36
N SER A 289 1.61 -11.03 18.70
CA SER A 289 0.56 -10.80 19.74
C SER A 289 0.44 -9.34 20.22
N SER A 290 -0.81 -8.89 20.36
CA SER A 290 -1.36 -8.07 21.47
C SER A 290 -0.79 -6.67 21.81
N SER A 291 -1.61 -5.67 21.46
CA SER A 291 -2.22 -4.67 22.36
C SER A 291 -1.41 -3.52 23.01
N SER A 292 -1.98 -2.33 22.77
CA SER A 292 -2.33 -1.27 23.74
C SER A 292 -1.31 -0.22 24.20
N SER A 293 -1.74 1.02 23.95
CA SER A 293 -1.82 2.17 24.88
C SER A 293 -0.61 3.09 25.11
N SER A 294 -0.83 4.33 24.64
CA SER A 294 -0.79 5.58 25.41
C SER A 294 0.55 6.30 25.70
N SER A 295 0.64 7.46 25.04
CA SER A 295 0.76 8.80 25.64
C SER A 295 2.13 9.38 26.05
N SER A 296 2.40 10.51 25.38
CA SER A 296 2.72 11.84 25.95
C SER A 296 4.14 12.21 26.38
N SER A 297 4.68 13.23 25.67
CA SER A 297 5.41 14.42 26.19
C SER A 297 6.79 14.18 26.85
N SER A 298 7.80 15.07 26.76
CA SER A 298 7.75 16.53 26.63
C SER A 298 9.10 17.12 26.12
N SER A 299 9.07 18.39 25.65
CA SER A 299 10.04 19.50 25.87
C SER A 299 11.43 19.23 26.52
N SER A 300 12.54 19.91 26.18
CA SER A 300 12.78 21.07 25.29
C SER A 300 14.27 21.49 25.22
N SER A 301 14.57 22.38 24.26
CA SER A 301 15.49 23.54 24.36
C SER A 301 17.03 23.37 24.51
N SER A 302 17.71 23.78 23.42
CA SER A 302 18.65 24.92 23.30
C SER A 302 20.19 24.78 23.45
N SER A 303 20.86 25.23 22.37
CA SER A 303 21.98 26.20 22.29
C SER A 303 23.46 25.79 22.44
N SER A 304 24.13 25.78 21.27
CA SER A 304 25.32 26.58 20.87
C SER A 304 26.78 26.22 21.26
N SER A 305 27.57 26.07 20.17
CA SER A 305 28.90 26.67 19.87
C SER A 305 30.24 26.11 20.41
N SER A 306 30.98 25.52 19.45
CA SER A 306 32.38 25.83 19.02
C SER A 306 33.63 25.39 19.82
N SER A 307 34.37 24.49 19.15
CA SER A 307 35.83 24.53 18.80
C SER A 307 36.97 24.23 19.80
N SER A 308 37.62 23.08 19.51
CA SER A 308 39.08 22.86 19.27
C SER A 308 40.12 22.65 20.40
N SER A 309 40.71 21.44 20.32
CA SER A 309 42.16 21.09 20.24
C SER A 309 43.04 20.81 21.49
N SER A 310 43.45 19.52 21.59
CA SER A 310 44.79 18.97 21.99
C SER A 310 45.32 19.18 23.45
N SER A 311 46.06 18.25 24.09
CA SER A 311 46.73 16.99 23.60
C SER A 311 47.21 16.07 24.75
N SER A 312 47.35 14.75 24.46
CA SER A 312 48.32 13.74 25.02
C SER A 312 48.35 13.47 26.56
N SER A 313 48.39 12.24 27.11
CA SER A 313 48.59 10.85 26.62
C SER A 313 47.89 9.86 27.59
N GLY A 314 47.76 8.54 27.38
CA GLY A 314 48.21 7.65 26.28
C GLY A 314 49.09 6.48 26.77
N SER A 315 48.58 5.22 26.75
CA SER A 315 49.34 3.95 26.90
C SER A 315 48.49 2.72 26.50
N SER A 316 49.02 1.92 25.57
CA SER A 316 48.85 0.45 25.45
C SER A 316 47.47 -0.17 25.12
N GLY A 317 47.34 -0.68 23.88
CA GLY A 317 46.96 -2.10 23.72
C GLY A 317 45.66 -2.48 23.02
N GLY A 318 45.06 -1.63 22.18
CA GLY A 318 43.83 -1.98 21.45
C GLY A 318 43.33 -0.83 20.56
N GLY A 319 44.22 -0.25 19.76
CA GLY A 319 44.01 1.04 19.10
C GLY A 319 43.06 0.98 17.89
N ASP A 320 41.76 0.99 18.15
CA ASP A 320 40.72 1.76 17.43
C ASP A 320 40.95 1.95 15.91
N CYS A 321 41.18 0.85 15.19
CA CYS A 321 41.50 0.87 13.76
C CYS A 321 40.31 1.42 12.96
N ARG A 322 40.60 2.21 11.93
CA ARG A 322 39.62 2.78 10.99
C ARG A 322 39.83 2.20 9.60
N CYS A 323 38.80 2.26 8.77
CA CYS A 323 38.91 2.00 7.34
C CYS A 323 38.97 3.32 6.59
N LEU A 324 40.05 3.58 5.85
CA LEU A 324 40.07 4.62 4.83
C LEU A 324 39.46 4.04 3.55
N TRP A 325 38.17 4.26 3.32
CA TRP A 325 37.41 3.76 2.19
C TRP A 325 37.32 4.83 1.10
N TYR A 326 38.07 4.66 0.01
CA TYR A 326 38.17 5.63 -1.10
C TYR A 326 38.40 7.10 -0.68
N GLY A 327 39.12 7.32 0.43
CA GLY A 327 39.45 8.65 0.96
C GLY A 327 38.56 9.15 2.10
N THR A 328 37.55 8.39 2.52
CA THR A 328 36.71 8.69 3.69
C THR A 328 36.99 7.72 4.83
N GLU A 329 37.08 8.19 6.07
CA GLU A 329 37.31 7.34 7.24
C GLU A 329 36.00 6.78 7.82
N PHE A 330 35.97 5.47 8.04
CA PHE A 330 34.87 4.73 8.68
C PHE A 330 35.38 3.89 9.85
N ALA A 331 34.51 3.53 10.78
CA ALA A 331 34.84 2.54 11.82
C ALA A 331 35.06 1.15 11.20
N LEU A 332 35.92 0.33 11.80
CA LEU A 332 35.86 -1.11 11.57
C LEU A 332 34.75 -1.74 12.44
N CYS A 333 34.14 -2.81 11.95
CA CYS A 333 33.19 -3.59 12.73
C CYS A 333 33.94 -4.52 13.71
N ASP A 334 33.45 -4.65 14.94
CA ASP A 334 34.06 -5.52 15.94
C ASP A 334 33.60 -6.99 15.76
N ASN A 335 32.38 -7.19 15.26
CA ASN A 335 31.73 -8.51 15.20
C ASN A 335 31.64 -9.11 13.79
N GLN A 336 32.09 -8.41 12.74
CA GLN A 336 32.13 -8.92 11.37
C GLN A 336 33.36 -8.47 10.58
N ASN A 337 33.94 -9.38 9.80
CA ASN A 337 35.12 -9.11 8.98
C ASN A 337 34.79 -8.75 7.52
N ASP A 338 33.56 -9.00 7.07
CA ASP A 338 33.13 -8.80 5.68
C ASP A 338 31.80 -8.03 5.64
N GLY A 339 31.60 -7.23 4.59
CA GLY A 339 30.43 -6.38 4.40
C GLY A 339 30.49 -5.04 5.14
N TRP A 340 29.33 -4.38 5.16
CA TRP A 340 29.04 -3.18 5.94
C TRP A 340 28.12 -3.53 7.10
N GLY A 341 28.16 -2.76 8.18
CA GLY A 341 27.34 -3.01 9.36
C GLY A 341 27.08 -1.76 10.19
N TRP A 342 26.39 -1.96 11.30
CA TRP A 342 26.06 -0.92 12.27
C TRP A 342 26.38 -1.41 13.67
N GLU A 343 27.45 -0.90 14.26
CA GLU A 343 27.96 -1.27 15.58
C GLU A 343 28.36 0.01 16.34
N ASN A 344 28.30 -0.02 17.67
CA ASN A 344 28.68 1.12 18.52
C ASN A 344 28.03 2.47 18.11
N ASN A 345 26.78 2.41 17.66
CA ASN A 345 25.96 3.56 17.24
C ASN A 345 26.46 4.32 15.99
N GLN A 346 27.25 3.67 15.13
CA GLN A 346 27.79 4.22 13.88
C GLN A 346 27.88 3.15 12.78
N SER A 347 28.00 3.58 11.51
CA SER A 347 28.30 2.67 10.39
C SER A 347 29.74 2.16 10.46
N CYS A 348 29.93 0.87 10.19
CA CYS A 348 31.24 0.22 10.20
C CYS A 348 31.46 -0.63 8.94
N ILE A 349 32.73 -0.90 8.61
CA ILE A 349 33.16 -1.76 7.50
C ILE A 349 33.90 -2.97 8.08
N GLY A 350 33.63 -4.17 7.55
CA GLY A 350 34.42 -5.36 7.91
C GLY A 350 35.88 -5.27 7.42
N ALA A 351 36.84 -5.72 8.22
CA ALA A 351 38.28 -5.56 7.95
C ALA A 351 38.74 -6.15 6.59
N ASN A 352 38.22 -7.31 6.19
CA ASN A 352 38.51 -7.92 4.89
C ASN A 352 37.93 -7.07 3.75
N THR A 353 36.69 -6.60 3.90
CA THR A 353 36.06 -5.72 2.91
C THR A 353 36.86 -4.43 2.76
N CYS A 354 37.24 -3.79 3.87
CA CYS A 354 38.12 -2.62 3.86
C CYS A 354 39.45 -2.87 3.12
N SER A 355 40.05 -4.05 3.29
CA SER A 355 41.33 -4.42 2.68
C SER A 355 41.20 -4.86 1.21
N ASN A 356 40.00 -5.23 0.76
CA ASN A 356 39.72 -5.68 -0.62
C ASN A 356 39.38 -4.52 -1.59
N GLN A 357 39.49 -3.26 -1.15
CA GLN A 357 39.34 -2.11 -2.06
C GLN A 357 40.54 -1.93 -3.01
N TRP A 358 40.32 -1.21 -4.10
CA TRP A 358 41.33 -0.88 -5.09
C TRP A 358 41.66 0.62 -5.02
N GLY A 359 42.95 0.96 -4.93
CA GLY A 359 43.43 2.34 -4.76
C GLY A 359 44.28 2.55 -3.51
N ASN A 360 44.34 3.79 -3.00
CA ASN A 360 45.17 4.19 -1.85
C ASN A 360 44.46 4.07 -0.49
N GLY A 361 43.33 3.35 -0.41
CA GLY A 361 42.62 3.10 0.84
C GLY A 361 43.08 1.82 1.56
N GLY A 362 42.54 1.58 2.75
CA GLY A 362 42.80 0.36 3.52
C GLY A 362 42.53 0.53 5.02
N VAL A 363 42.82 -0.51 5.79
CA VAL A 363 42.78 -0.44 7.26
C VAL A 363 43.93 0.43 7.76
N ILE A 364 43.59 1.51 8.45
CA ILE A 364 44.51 2.41 9.12
C ILE A 364 44.35 2.29 10.64
N CYS A 365 45.35 1.72 11.29
CA CYS A 365 45.44 1.71 12.75
C CYS A 365 46.40 2.83 13.19
N PRO A 366 46.06 3.66 14.19
CA PRO A 366 47.02 4.59 14.75
C PRO A 366 48.23 3.83 15.28
N ALA A 367 49.44 4.26 14.90
CA ALA A 367 50.68 3.69 15.42
C ALA A 367 50.74 3.91 16.93
N GLY A 368 50.90 2.81 17.68
CA GLY A 368 50.89 2.79 19.15
C GLY A 368 52.18 3.29 19.80
#